data_AF-A0A2E9CW55-F1
#
_entry.id   AF-A0A2E9CW55-F1
#
_cell.length_a   1.000
_cell.length_b   1.000
_cell.length_c   1.000
_cell.angle_alpha   90.00
_cell.angle_beta   90.00
_cell.angle_gamma   90.00
#
_symmetry.space_group_name_H-M   'P 1'
#
loop_
_entity.id
_entity.type
_entity.pdbx_description
1 polymer ?
#
loop_
_entity_poly.entity_id
_entity_poly.type
_entity_poly.pdbx_seq_one_letter_code
_entity_poly.pdbx_strand_id
1 'polypeptide(L)'
;MDENKKIAFIHYFTEFILVSIGLGILFVLLFFNDFKISINVLSLWVFFFNGILFTYWAWKSKSKVWEKFMAGTYFVIVEIIIASSFTSNQG
;
A
#
# COMPACT_ATOMS: atom_id res chain seq x y z
N MET A 1 32.48 6.67 1.85
CA MET A 1 31.26 7.47 1.58
C MET A 1 30.74 7.95 2.92
N ASP A 2 30.46 9.25 3.04
CA ASP A 2 29.98 9.88 4.28
C ASP A 2 28.73 9.15 4.80
N GLU A 3 28.67 8.88 6.10
CA GLU A 3 27.65 8.03 6.73
C GLU A 3 26.24 8.61 6.48
N ASN A 4 26.15 9.94 6.48
CA ASN A 4 24.93 10.69 6.17
C ASN A 4 24.49 10.51 4.70
N LYS A 5 25.43 10.47 3.75
CA LYS A 5 25.12 10.23 2.33
C LYS A 5 24.61 8.81 2.10
N LYS A 6 25.10 7.83 2.86
CA LYS A 6 24.65 6.43 2.80
C LYS A 6 23.22 6.28 3.32
N ILE A 7 22.89 6.91 4.45
CA ILE A 7 21.53 6.88 5.02
C ILE A 7 20.54 7.53 4.07
N ALA A 8 20.88 8.71 3.52
CA ALA A 8 20.05 9.40 2.54
C ALA A 8 19.83 8.56 1.28
N PHE A 9 20.88 7.93 0.75
CA PHE A 9 20.76 7.05 -0.42
C PHE A 9 19.80 5.88 -0.18
N ILE A 10 19.93 5.20 0.97
CA ILE A 10 19.03 4.08 1.33
C ILE A 10 17.58 4.55 1.46
N HIS A 11 17.37 5.75 2.00
CA HIS A 11 16.03 6.31 2.14
C HIS A 11 15.37 6.52 0.77
N TYR A 12 16.02 7.27 -0.13
CA TYR A 12 15.49 7.51 -1.47
C TYR A 12 15.32 6.24 -2.30
N PHE A 13 16.25 5.29 -2.16
CA PHE A 13 16.15 4.01 -2.86
C PHE A 13 14.95 3.19 -2.36
N THR A 14 14.67 3.23 -1.05
CA THR A 14 13.50 2.55 -0.48
C THR A 14 12.21 3.19 -0.97
N GLU A 15 12.13 4.52 -1.00
CA GLU A 15 10.98 5.24 -1.55
C GLU A 15 10.76 4.92 -3.02
N PHE A 16 11.84 4.87 -3.81
CA PHE A 16 11.78 4.49 -5.21
C PHE A 16 11.21 3.08 -5.42
N ILE A 17 11.65 2.11 -4.61
CA ILE A 17 11.11 0.73 -4.65
C ILE A 17 9.62 0.72 -4.31
N LEU A 18 9.20 1.42 -3.24
CA LEU A 18 7.80 1.45 -2.83
C LEU A 18 6.91 2.06 -3.91
N VAL A 19 7.32 3.19 -4.50
CA VAL A 19 6.60 3.81 -5.61
C VAL A 19 6.55 2.88 -6.83
N SER A 20 7.65 2.20 -7.15
CA SER A 20 7.72 1.26 -8.27
C SER A 20 6.77 0.08 -8.07
N ILE A 21 6.66 -0.45 -6.86
CA ILE A 21 5.71 -1.52 -6.51
C ILE A 21 4.27 -1.01 -6.67
N GLY A 22 3.96 0.19 -6.16
CA GLY A 22 2.64 0.80 -6.31
C GLY A 22 2.23 0.98 -7.77
N LEU A 23 3.14 1.48 -8.61
CA LEU A 23 2.92 1.62 -10.06
C LEU A 23 2.82 0.26 -10.76
N GLY A 24 3.62 -0.72 -10.37
CA GLY A 24 3.56 -2.07 -10.91
C GLY A 24 2.21 -2.74 -10.66
N ILE A 25 1.65 -2.59 -9.45
CA ILE A 25 0.31 -3.10 -9.12
C ILE A 25 -0.75 -2.40 -9.96
N LEU A 26 -0.69 -1.08 -10.08
CA LEU A 26 -1.62 -0.33 -10.92
C LEU A 26 -1.58 -0.81 -12.37
N PHE A 27 -0.37 -1.00 -12.91
CA PHE A 27 -0.18 -1.48 -14.27
C PHE A 27 -0.78 -2.87 -14.47
N VAL A 28 -0.55 -3.81 -13.54
CA VAL A 28 -1.13 -5.16 -13.60
C VAL A 28 -2.65 -5.10 -13.52
N LEU A 29 -3.22 -4.30 -12.63
CA LEU A 29 -4.68 -4.13 -12.52
C LEU A 29 -5.28 -3.54 -13.79
N LEU A 30 -4.62 -2.54 -14.38
CA LEU A 30 -5.03 -1.96 -15.66
C LEU A 30 -4.93 -3.00 -16.79
N PHE A 31 -3.88 -3.79 -16.83
CA PHE A 31 -3.70 -4.85 -17.83
C PHE A 31 -4.86 -5.85 -17.80
N PHE A 32 -5.32 -6.26 -16.61
CA PHE A 32 -6.49 -7.14 -16.47
C PHE A 32 -7.84 -6.46 -16.76
N ASN A 33 -7.89 -5.13 -16.81
CA ASN A 33 -9.11 -4.36 -17.06
C ASN A 33 -9.09 -3.63 -18.41
N ASP A 34 -8.38 -4.17 -19.42
CA ASP A 34 -8.23 -3.58 -20.76
C ASP A 34 -7.76 -2.12 -20.76
N PHE A 35 -6.91 -1.76 -19.80
CA PHE A 35 -6.44 -0.39 -19.53
C PHE A 35 -7.55 0.63 -19.26
N LYS A 36 -8.77 0.17 -18.94
CA LYS A 36 -9.87 1.06 -18.53
C LYS A 36 -9.66 1.49 -17.10
N ILE A 37 -9.45 2.78 -16.89
CA ILE A 37 -9.44 3.36 -15.55
C ILE A 37 -10.89 3.42 -15.06
N SER A 38 -11.14 2.78 -13.93
CA SER A 38 -12.43 2.84 -13.23
C SER A 38 -12.20 3.08 -11.75
N ILE A 39 -13.24 3.56 -11.06
CA ILE A 39 -13.20 3.72 -9.60
C ILE A 39 -12.88 2.38 -8.94
N ASN A 40 -13.44 1.26 -9.40
CA ASN A 40 -13.13 -0.07 -8.87
C ASN A 40 -11.64 -0.43 -9.01
N VAL A 41 -11.02 -0.15 -10.17
CA VAL A 41 -9.59 -0.43 -10.39
C VAL A 41 -8.72 0.46 -9.50
N LEU A 42 -9.03 1.75 -9.39
CA LEU A 42 -8.30 2.68 -8.52
C LEU A 42 -8.45 2.29 -7.04
N SER A 43 -9.63 1.88 -6.64
CA SER A 43 -9.91 1.39 -5.29
C SER A 43 -9.15 0.12 -4.94
N LEU A 44 -9.13 -0.87 -5.84
CA LEU A 44 -8.32 -2.08 -5.68
C LEU A 44 -6.84 -1.76 -5.61
N TRP A 45 -6.37 -0.81 -6.44
CA TRP A 45 -5.00 -0.34 -6.39
C TRP A 45 -4.66 0.28 -5.03
N VAL A 46 -5.52 1.17 -4.51
CA VAL A 46 -5.35 1.77 -3.18
C VAL A 46 -5.31 0.69 -2.10
N PHE A 47 -6.25 -0.26 -2.11
CA PHE A 47 -6.29 -1.38 -1.16
C PHE A 47 -4.97 -2.16 -1.13
N PHE A 48 -4.48 -2.60 -2.30
CA PHE A 48 -3.23 -3.36 -2.37
C PHE A 48 -2.01 -2.53 -1.97
N PHE A 49 -1.94 -1.27 -2.43
CA PHE A 49 -0.81 -0.42 -2.13
C PHE A 49 -0.74 -0.04 -0.65
N ASN A 50 -1.89 0.24 -0.04
CA ASN A 50 -2.04 0.45 1.40
C ASN A 50 -1.52 -0.75 2.21
N GLY A 51 -1.85 -1.98 1.79
CA GLY A 51 -1.36 -3.19 2.45
C GLY A 51 0.17 -3.31 2.43
N ILE A 52 0.80 -2.88 1.34
CA ILE A 52 2.26 -2.87 1.18
C ILE A 52 2.89 -1.78 2.05
N LEU A 53 2.32 -0.58 2.07
CA LEU A 53 2.77 0.50 2.94
C LEU A 53 2.64 0.11 4.41
N PHE A 54 1.53 -0.52 4.80
CA PHE A 54 1.33 -1.02 6.15
C PHE A 54 2.37 -2.09 6.52
N THR A 55 2.63 -3.05 5.62
CA THR A 55 3.65 -4.10 5.84
C THR A 55 5.05 -3.50 5.96
N TYR A 56 5.39 -2.53 5.10
CA TYR A 56 6.66 -1.80 5.18
C TYR A 56 6.80 -1.03 6.50
N TRP A 57 5.76 -0.31 6.90
CA TRP A 57 5.73 0.38 8.19
C TRP A 57 5.88 -0.61 9.35
N ALA A 58 5.15 -1.72 9.33
CA ALA A 58 5.20 -2.74 10.38
C ALA A 58 6.59 -3.39 10.48
N TRP A 59 7.28 -3.59 9.35
CA TRP A 59 8.67 -4.03 9.33
C TRP A 59 9.59 -2.98 9.96
N LYS A 60 9.57 -1.75 9.46
CA LYS A 60 10.53 -0.71 9.85
C LYS A 60 10.30 -0.17 11.26
N SER A 61 9.07 -0.21 11.72
CA SER A 61 8.68 0.37 13.00
C SER A 61 9.34 -0.35 14.18
N LYS A 62 9.87 0.45 15.12
CA LYS A 62 10.36 0.00 16.42
C LYS A 62 9.23 -0.17 17.44
N SER A 63 7.97 0.02 17.03
CA SER A 63 6.78 -0.18 17.86
C SER A 63 6.71 -1.60 18.44
N LYS A 64 6.07 -1.71 19.60
CA LYS A 64 5.83 -3.01 20.24
C LYS A 64 4.90 -3.86 19.37
N VAL A 65 5.01 -5.18 19.48
CA VAL A 65 4.17 -6.14 18.72
C VAL A 65 2.67 -5.85 18.92
N TRP A 66 2.27 -5.50 20.14
CA TRP A 66 0.87 -5.16 20.44
C TRP A 66 0.38 -3.88 19.73
N GLU A 67 1.23 -2.86 19.60
CA GLU A 67 0.89 -1.63 18.85
C GLU A 67 0.72 -1.94 17.36
N LYS A 68 1.59 -2.80 16.81
CA LYS A 68 1.48 -3.28 15.43
C LYS A 68 0.20 -4.09 15.21
N PHE A 69 -0.20 -4.91 16.21
CA PHE A 69 -1.44 -5.67 16.17
C PHE A 69 -2.67 -4.75 16.18
N MET A 70 -2.70 -3.72 17.03
CA MET A 70 -3.78 -2.73 17.07
C MET A 70 -3.87 -1.94 15.75
N ALA A 71 -2.73 -1.47 15.24
CA ALA A 71 -2.67 -0.78 13.95
C ALA A 71 -3.11 -1.67 12.79
N GLY A 72 -2.74 -2.96 12.81
CA GLY A 72 -3.16 -3.94 11.81
C GLY A 72 -4.66 -4.25 11.88
N THR A 73 -5.21 -4.33 13.10
CA THR A 73 -6.66 -4.51 13.28
C THR A 73 -7.43 -3.31 12.74
N TYR A 74 -6.99 -2.09 13.06
CA TYR A 74 -7.56 -0.87 12.51
C TYR A 74 -7.47 -0.83 10.98
N PHE A 75 -6.31 -1.18 10.43
CA PHE A 75 -6.07 -1.27 9.00
C PHE A 75 -7.06 -2.21 8.32
N VAL A 76 -7.20 -3.44 8.82
CA VAL A 76 -8.15 -4.43 8.27
C VAL A 76 -9.58 -3.92 8.31
N ILE A 77 -10.00 -3.27 9.40
CA ILE A 77 -11.36 -2.69 9.49
C ILE A 77 -11.57 -1.61 8.42
N VAL A 78 -10.61 -0.71 8.23
CA VAL A 78 -10.68 0.33 7.20
C VAL A 78 -10.76 -0.28 5.81
N GLU A 79 -9.92 -1.27 5.53
CA GLU A 79 -9.91 -1.96 4.24
C GLU A 79 -11.22 -2.73 3.97
N ILE A 80 -11.84 -3.32 5.00
CA ILE A 80 -13.17 -3.94 4.89
C ILE A 80 -14.25 -2.89 4.58
N ILE A 81 -14.22 -1.73 5.24
CA ILE A 81 -15.17 -0.64 4.98
C ILE A 81 -15.04 -0.17 3.53
N ILE A 82 -13.81 0.07 3.09
CA ILE A 82 -13.48 0.46 1.72
C ILE A 82 -14.01 -0.61 0.75
N ALA A 83 -13.67 -1.89 0.95
CA ALA A 83 -14.13 -2.99 0.11
C ALA A 83 -15.68 -3.12 0.06
N SER A 84 -16.34 -2.99 1.22
CA SER A 84 -17.80 -3.14 1.34
C SER A 84 -18.57 -2.01 0.64
N SER A 85 -18.01 -0.80 0.62
CA SER A 85 -18.58 0.34 -0.12
C SER A 85 -18.61 0.12 -1.63
N PHE A 86 -17.78 -0.79 -2.17
CA PHE A 86 -17.80 -1.14 -3.59
C PHE A 86 -18.87 -2.15 -3.95
N THR A 87 -19.14 -3.10 -3.05
CA THR A 87 -20.21 -4.09 -3.25
C THR A 87 -21.60 -3.45 -3.19
N SER A 88 -21.80 -2.38 -2.41
CA SER A 88 -23.11 -1.72 -2.30
C SER A 88 -23.48 -0.84 -3.51
N ASN A 89 -22.50 -0.36 -4.28
CA ASN A 89 -22.74 0.49 -5.46
C ASN A 89 -23.00 -0.31 -6.76
N GLN A 90 -23.16 -1.63 -6.67
CA GLN A 90 -23.50 -2.51 -7.80
C GLN A 90 -24.90 -3.12 -7.68
N GLY A 91 -25.72 -2.66 -6.71
CA GLY A 91 -27.12 -3.05 -6.52
C GLY A 91 -28.09 -2.02 -7.07
#